data_AF-A0A0C2FER8-F1
#
_entry.id   AF-A0A0C2FER8-F1
#
_cell.length_a   1.000
_cell.length_b   1.000
_cell.length_c   1.000
_cell.angle_alpha   90.00
_cell.angle_beta   90.00
_cell.angle_gamma   90.00
#
_symmetry.space_group_name_H-M   'P 1'
#
loop_
_entity.id
_entity.type
_entity.pdbx_description
1 polymer ?
#
loop_
_entity_poly.entity_id
_entity_poly.type
_entity_poly.pdbx_seq_one_letter_code
_entity_poly.pdbx_strand_id
1 'polypeptide(L)'
;ADQLEVCSALCMGGLTPSIGLVRRIRAAYPKMPLFIMLRPRPGDFVYTDDEIQVMHEDMRSMKQVGVAGFVFGVLDRLVPLLMEL
;
A
#
# COMPACT_ATOMS: atom_id res chain seq x y z
N ALA A 1 16.76 11.27 -5.08
CA ALA A 1 15.82 10.23 -4.66
C ALA A 1 15.77 9.20 -5.77
N ASP A 2 15.99 7.94 -5.43
CA ASP A 2 16.25 6.86 -6.40
C ASP A 2 15.04 5.96 -6.65
N GLN A 3 14.00 6.13 -5.83
CA GLN A 3 12.71 5.44 -5.90
C GLN A 3 11.60 6.34 -5.36
N LEU A 4 10.36 6.01 -5.73
CA LEU A 4 9.16 6.72 -5.26
C LEU A 4 8.16 5.76 -4.63
N GLU A 5 7.82 6.01 -3.37
CA GLU A 5 6.65 5.41 -2.74
C GLU A 5 5.41 6.24 -3.07
N VAL A 6 4.36 5.58 -3.58
CA VAL A 6 3.11 6.23 -4.00
C VAL A 6 2.01 5.86 -3.02
N CYS A 7 1.48 6.88 -2.35
CA CYS A 7 0.44 6.76 -1.34
C CYS A 7 -0.70 7.76 -1.59
N SER A 8 -1.91 7.43 -1.18
CA SER A 8 -2.98 8.40 -0.96
C SER A 8 -3.07 8.77 0.53
N ALA A 9 -3.88 9.77 0.87
CA ALA A 9 -4.26 10.11 2.25
C ALA A 9 -3.07 10.14 3.25
N LEU A 10 -2.01 10.89 2.92
CA LEU A 10 -0.79 10.97 3.73
C LEU A 10 -1.06 11.42 5.18
N CYS A 11 -2.05 12.28 5.39
CA CYS A 11 -2.47 12.71 6.74
C CYS A 11 -2.99 11.56 7.62
N MET A 12 -3.33 10.40 7.03
CA MET A 12 -3.78 9.19 7.71
C MET A 12 -2.69 8.10 7.79
N GLY A 13 -1.42 8.48 7.54
CA GLY A 13 -0.28 7.57 7.50
C GLY A 13 -0.11 6.82 6.19
N GLY A 14 -0.73 7.28 5.10
CA GLY A 14 -0.64 6.68 3.78
C GLY A 14 -1.60 5.51 3.59
N LEU A 15 -2.37 5.53 2.51
CA LEU A 15 -3.30 4.48 2.08
C LEU A 15 -3.03 4.07 0.62
N THR A 16 -3.70 3.02 0.16
CA THR A 16 -3.62 2.59 -1.25
C THR A 16 -3.98 3.76 -2.19
N PRO A 17 -3.11 4.12 -3.16
CA PRO A 17 -3.42 5.16 -4.13
C PRO A 17 -4.42 4.66 -5.19
N SER A 18 -5.13 5.58 -5.83
CA SER A 18 -5.96 5.20 -6.99
C SER A 18 -5.10 4.76 -8.18
N ILE A 19 -5.58 3.79 -8.95
CA ILE A 19 -4.86 3.31 -10.15
C ILE A 19 -4.65 4.42 -11.19
N GLY A 20 -5.58 5.39 -11.26
CA GLY A 20 -5.45 6.56 -12.13
C GLY A 20 -4.21 7.39 -11.80
N LEU A 21 -3.95 7.62 -10.50
CA LEU A 21 -2.74 8.33 -10.05
C LEU A 21 -1.48 7.56 -10.44
N VAL A 22 -1.44 6.25 -10.18
CA VAL A 22 -0.27 5.41 -10.49
C VAL A 22 0.03 5.39 -12.00
N ARG A 23 -1.01 5.27 -12.84
CA ARG A 23 -0.86 5.35 -14.31
C ARG A 23 -0.32 6.70 -14.77
N ARG A 24 -0.82 7.81 -14.19
CA ARG A 24 -0.33 9.16 -14.52
C ARG A 24 1.13 9.35 -14.12
N ILE A 25 1.52 8.87 -12.94
CA ILE A 25 2.92 8.91 -12.48
C ILE A 25 3.81 8.07 -13.39
N ARG A 26 3.42 6.82 -13.69
CA ARG A 26 4.20 5.95 -14.60
C ARG A 26 4.38 6.57 -15.98
N ALA A 27 3.34 7.20 -16.53
CA ALA A 27 3.43 7.88 -17.83
C ALA A 27 4.38 9.09 -17.78
N ALA A 28 4.36 9.87 -16.69
CA ALA A 28 5.24 11.02 -16.52
C ALA A 28 6.70 10.62 -16.23
N TYR A 29 6.91 9.50 -15.55
CA TYR A 29 8.23 9.02 -15.12
C TYR A 29 8.45 7.54 -15.48
N PRO A 30 8.66 7.22 -16.77
CA PRO A 30 8.69 5.83 -17.25
C PRO A 30 9.74 4.94 -16.59
N LYS A 31 10.88 5.53 -16.17
CA LYS A 31 12.03 4.80 -15.59
C LYS A 31 12.09 4.81 -14.06
N MET A 32 11.25 5.60 -13.38
CA MET A 32 11.29 5.68 -11.91
C MET A 32 10.77 4.37 -11.30
N PRO A 33 11.49 3.73 -10.37
CA PRO A 33 10.96 2.64 -9.57
C PRO A 33 9.80 3.13 -8.71
N LEU A 34 8.61 2.54 -8.89
CA LEU A 34 7.40 2.90 -8.15
C LEU A 34 7.06 1.78 -7.16
N PHE A 35 7.01 2.12 -5.88
CA PHE A 35 6.53 1.25 -4.82
C PHE A 35 5.14 1.71 -4.39
N ILE A 36 4.17 0.81 -4.38
CA ILE A 36 2.77 1.18 -4.11
C ILE A 36 2.38 0.75 -2.69
N MET A 37 1.84 1.68 -1.90
CA MET A 37 1.21 1.34 -0.63
C MET A 37 0.00 0.42 -0.88
N LEU A 38 -0.07 -0.71 -0.18
CA LEU A 38 -1.27 -1.53 -0.07
C LEU A 38 -1.76 -1.45 1.38
N ARG A 39 -2.70 -0.54 1.61
CA ARG A 39 -3.34 -0.32 2.90
C ARG A 39 -4.77 0.20 2.68
N PRO A 40 -5.78 -0.66 2.87
CA PRO A 40 -7.15 -0.36 2.42
C PRO A 40 -7.87 0.64 3.33
N ARG A 41 -7.46 0.76 4.60
CA ARG A 41 -8.06 1.67 5.57
C ARG A 41 -7.04 2.22 6.57
N PRO A 42 -7.33 3.35 7.24
CA PRO A 42 -6.51 3.82 8.35
C PRO A 42 -6.71 2.95 9.61
N GLY A 43 -5.93 3.25 10.64
CA GLY A 43 -5.95 2.54 11.92
C GLY A 43 -4.90 1.43 11.98
N ASP A 44 -5.26 0.33 12.64
CA ASP A 44 -4.41 -0.85 12.84
C ASP A 44 -4.02 -1.58 11.52
N PHE A 45 -3.24 -2.64 11.69
CA PHE A 45 -2.76 -3.52 10.62
C PHE A 45 -3.32 -4.95 10.76
N VAL A 46 -4.41 -5.12 11.52
CA VAL A 46 -5.08 -6.41 11.70
C VAL A 46 -6.28 -6.44 10.78
N TYR A 47 -6.10 -7.03 9.61
CA TYR A 47 -7.12 -7.01 8.56
C TYR A 47 -8.07 -8.19 8.67
N THR A 48 -9.31 -7.95 8.25
CA THR A 48 -10.26 -9.01 7.92
C THR A 48 -9.88 -9.72 6.63
N ASP A 49 -10.43 -10.90 6.39
CA ASP A 49 -10.19 -11.65 5.14
C ASP A 49 -10.62 -10.84 3.90
N ASP A 50 -11.74 -10.12 4.00
CA ASP A 50 -12.23 -9.26 2.91
C ASP A 50 -11.27 -8.11 2.61
N GLU A 51 -10.69 -7.48 3.64
CA GLU A 51 -9.68 -6.44 3.47
C GLU A 51 -8.40 -6.96 2.81
N ILE A 52 -7.99 -8.19 3.15
CA ILE A 52 -6.89 -8.89 2.47
C ILE A 52 -7.23 -9.15 1.01
N GLN A 53 -8.48 -9.56 0.69
CA GLN A 53 -8.90 -9.73 -0.70
C GLN A 53 -8.89 -8.42 -1.48
N VAL A 54 -9.32 -7.31 -0.87
CA VAL A 54 -9.21 -5.96 -1.47
C VAL A 54 -7.75 -5.64 -1.79
N MET A 55 -6.83 -5.84 -0.84
CA MET A 55 -5.39 -5.63 -1.06
C MET A 55 -4.83 -6.49 -2.20
N HIS A 56 -5.31 -7.73 -2.34
CA HIS A 56 -4.92 -8.60 -3.46
C HIS A 56 -5.42 -8.09 -4.81
N GLU A 57 -6.67 -7.64 -4.91
CA GLU A 57 -7.22 -7.07 -6.15
C GLU A 57 -6.50 -5.78 -6.56
N ASP A 58 -6.20 -4.92 -5.59
CA ASP A 58 -5.38 -3.71 -5.79
C ASP A 58 -3.99 -4.09 -6.30
N MET A 59 -3.34 -5.08 -5.67
CA MET A 59 -2.03 -5.57 -6.10
C MET A 59 -2.05 -6.07 -7.55
N ARG A 60 -3.04 -6.89 -7.93
CA ARG A 60 -3.17 -7.42 -9.31
C ARG A 60 -3.34 -6.28 -10.31
N SER A 61 -4.20 -5.32 -9.99
CA SER A 61 -4.48 -4.17 -10.85
C SER A 61 -3.24 -3.28 -11.05
N MET A 62 -2.47 -3.05 -9.99
CA MET A 62 -1.27 -2.20 -10.03
C MET A 62 -0.08 -2.88 -10.72
N LYS A 63 0.06 -4.22 -10.63
CA LYS A 63 1.10 -4.96 -11.36
C LYS A 63 1.03 -4.70 -12.87
N GLN A 64 -0.17 -4.55 -13.42
CA GLN A 64 -0.37 -4.25 -14.85
C GLN A 64 0.18 -2.89 -15.28
N VAL A 65 0.46 -1.98 -14.33
CA VAL A 65 1.03 -0.64 -14.59
C VAL A 65 2.58 -0.68 -14.60
N GLY A 66 3.19 -1.83 -14.32
CA GLY A 66 4.65 -1.97 -14.29
C GLY A 66 5.28 -1.30 -13.06
N VAL A 67 4.71 -1.50 -11.89
CA VAL A 67 5.26 -1.02 -10.61
C VAL A 67 6.45 -1.89 -10.18
N ALA A 68 7.40 -1.31 -9.45
CA ALA A 68 8.61 -2.00 -9.01
C ALA A 68 8.36 -2.89 -7.77
N GLY A 69 7.40 -2.53 -6.93
CA GLY A 69 7.07 -3.30 -5.75
C GLY A 69 5.87 -2.74 -4.98
N PHE A 70 5.62 -3.34 -3.83
CA PHE A 70 4.53 -2.99 -2.93
C PHE A 70 5.04 -2.82 -1.51
N VAL A 71 4.41 -1.91 -0.76
CA VAL A 71 4.67 -1.66 0.66
C VAL A 71 3.41 -1.99 1.42
N PHE A 72 3.50 -2.88 2.41
CA PHE A 72 2.40 -3.24 3.30
C PHE A 72 2.94 -3.80 4.61
N GLY A 73 2.09 -3.81 5.64
CA GLY A 73 2.33 -4.48 6.90
C GLY A 73 1.03 -5.14 7.37
N VAL A 74 1.13 -6.37 7.87
CA VAL A 74 0.01 -7.15 8.39
C VAL A 74 0.43 -7.70 9.75
N LEU A 75 -0.41 -7.50 10.75
CA LEU A 75 -0.22 -8.04 12.09
C LEU A 75 -1.33 -9.06 12.38
N ASP A 76 -1.02 -10.03 13.21
CA ASP A 76 -2.04 -10.88 13.80
C ASP A 76 -2.57 -10.23 15.10
N ARG A 77 -3.61 -10.84 15.67
CA ARG A 77 -4.18 -10.40 16.95
C ARG A 77 -3.27 -10.70 18.16
N LEU A 78 -2.12 -11.36 17.95
CA LEU A 78 -1.18 -11.79 18.99
C LEU A 78 -0.10 -10.74 19.25
N VAL A 79 -0.48 -9.47 19.34
CA VAL A 79 0.33 -8.50 20.09
C VAL A 79 -0.16 -8.59 21.54
N PRO A 80 0.51 -9.33 22.44
CA PRO A 80 0.08 -9.37 23.82
C PRO A 80 0.28 -7.97 24.40
N LEU A 81 -0.72 -7.51 25.15
CA LEU A 81 -0.60 -6.42 26.13
C LEU A 81 0.43 -6.78 27.22
N LEU A 82 1.72 -6.80 26.87
CA LEU A 82 2.84 -6.89 27.81
C LEU A 82 3.81 -5.75 27.54
N MET A 83 3.31 -4.52 27.65
CA MET A 83 4.13 -3.30 27.73
C MET A 83 3.73 -2.44 28.93
N GLU A 84 3.35 -3.09 30.04
CA GLU A 84 3.40 -2.49 31.39
C GLU A 84 3.92 -3.56 32.38
N LEU A 85 5.24 -3.74 32.39
CA LEU A 85 6.02 -4.16 33.57
C LEU A 85 7.29 -3.31 33.62
#